data_AF-A0A855IPA7-F1
#
_entry.id   AF-A0A855IPA7-F1
#
_cell.length_a   1.000
_cell.length_b   1.000
_cell.length_c   1.000
_cell.angle_alpha   90.00
_cell.angle_beta   90.00
_cell.angle_gamma   90.00
#
_symmetry.space_group_name_H-M   'P 1'
#
loop_
_entity.id
_entity.type
_entity.pdbx_description
1 polymer ?
#
loop_
_entity_poly.entity_id
_entity_poly.type
_entity_poly.pdbx_seq_one_letter_code
_entity_poly.pdbx_strand_id
1 'polypeptide(L)'
;MKYREMSKNYIFRKLECQLTKEETANLCFKSVRTVTRWDEGQIIPPECKRLMRMTKGRELGVTDAWQQFKIHYDKLELPTGQLVSAQQILLGMALLEIQSELEIKTCTRLLKISRSLAELKTKG
;
A
#
# COMPACT_ATOMS: atom_id res chain seq x y z
N MET A 1 -30.20 -19.77 19.69
CA MET A 1 -29.50 -19.03 18.60
C MET A 1 -28.84 -20.06 17.69
N LYS A 2 -29.20 -20.14 16.40
CA LYS A 2 -28.44 -20.96 15.44
C LYS A 2 -27.09 -20.28 15.23
N TYR A 3 -26.03 -20.80 15.85
CA TYR A 3 -24.67 -20.45 15.46
C TYR A 3 -24.51 -20.91 14.02
N ARG A 4 -24.66 -19.98 13.07
CA ARG A 4 -24.26 -20.23 11.69
C ARG A 4 -22.77 -20.52 11.77
N GLU A 5 -22.33 -21.71 11.41
CA GLU A 5 -20.90 -22.00 11.30
C GLU A 5 -20.29 -20.96 10.36
N MET A 6 -19.57 -20.00 10.95
CA MET A 6 -18.97 -18.90 10.21
C MET A 6 -17.78 -19.50 9.47
N SER A 7 -17.99 -19.88 8.21
CA SER A 7 -16.92 -20.45 7.41
C SER A 7 -15.75 -19.45 7.31
N LYS A 8 -14.54 -19.98 7.15
CA LYS A 8 -13.34 -19.15 6.91
C LYS A 8 -13.55 -18.19 5.73
N ASN A 9 -14.32 -18.60 4.74
CA ASN A 9 -14.63 -17.79 3.56
C ASN A 9 -15.60 -16.65 3.87
N TYR A 10 -16.60 -16.87 4.74
CA TYR A 10 -17.48 -15.80 5.20
C TYR A 10 -16.69 -14.74 5.96
N ILE A 11 -15.80 -15.16 6.87
CA ILE A 11 -14.89 -14.28 7.61
C ILE A 11 -14.01 -13.50 6.62
N PHE A 12 -13.38 -14.21 5.69
CA PHE A 12 -12.53 -13.61 4.65
C PHE A 12 -13.27 -12.55 3.81
N ARG A 13 -14.49 -12.83 3.34
CA ARG A 13 -15.22 -11.89 2.47
C ARG A 13 -15.79 -10.72 3.27
N LYS A 14 -16.44 -11.00 4.41
CA LYS A 14 -17.25 -10.01 5.13
C LYS A 14 -16.49 -9.24 6.19
N LEU A 15 -15.55 -9.88 6.90
CA LEU A 15 -14.79 -9.24 7.99
C LEU A 15 -13.45 -8.74 7.49
N GLU A 16 -12.72 -9.59 6.75
CA GLU A 16 -11.44 -9.19 6.18
C GLU A 16 -11.64 -8.28 4.97
N CYS A 17 -12.21 -8.75 3.88
CA CYS A 17 -12.37 -7.93 2.68
C CYS A 17 -13.50 -6.91 2.78
N GLN A 18 -14.39 -6.99 3.78
CA GLN A 18 -15.52 -6.05 3.93
C GLN A 18 -16.33 -5.87 2.64
N LEU A 19 -16.50 -6.93 1.85
CA LEU A 19 -17.28 -6.93 0.63
C LEU A 19 -18.68 -7.49 0.91
N THR A 20 -19.70 -7.00 0.21
CA THR A 20 -21.01 -7.65 0.14
C THR A 20 -20.97 -8.85 -0.82
N LYS A 21 -22.00 -9.69 -0.80
CA LYS A 21 -22.08 -10.83 -1.74
C LYS A 21 -22.22 -10.35 -3.19
N GLU A 22 -22.93 -9.25 -3.40
CA GLU A 22 -23.16 -8.63 -4.71
C GLU A 22 -21.89 -7.98 -5.25
N GLU A 23 -21.18 -7.20 -4.42
CA GLU A 23 -19.88 -6.64 -4.80
C GLU A 23 -18.89 -7.73 -5.17
N THR A 24 -18.84 -8.81 -4.38
CA THR A 24 -17.96 -9.95 -4.63
C THR A 24 -18.34 -10.68 -5.93
N ALA A 25 -19.64 -10.84 -6.19
CA ALA A 25 -20.16 -11.47 -7.40
C ALA A 25 -19.77 -10.68 -8.65
N ASN A 26 -19.96 -9.36 -8.62
CA ASN A 26 -19.58 -8.45 -9.70
C ASN A 26 -18.05 -8.46 -9.91
N LEU A 27 -17.29 -8.36 -8.83
CA LEU A 27 -15.82 -8.34 -8.88
C LEU A 27 -15.23 -9.63 -9.47
N CYS A 28 -15.80 -10.78 -9.12
CA CYS A 28 -15.29 -12.08 -9.55
C CYS A 28 -15.95 -12.61 -10.82
N PHE A 29 -16.84 -11.83 -11.45
CA PHE A 29 -17.66 -12.26 -12.58
C PHE A 29 -18.39 -13.59 -12.31
N LYS A 30 -18.99 -13.74 -11.12
CA LYS A 30 -19.75 -14.92 -10.67
C LYS A 30 -21.16 -14.54 -10.23
N SER A 31 -22.01 -15.55 -10.05
CA SER A 31 -23.36 -15.34 -9.49
C SER A 31 -23.32 -15.15 -7.97
N VAL A 32 -24.29 -14.41 -7.42
CA VAL A 32 -24.49 -14.27 -5.97
C VAL A 32 -24.71 -15.62 -5.29
N ARG A 33 -25.29 -16.60 -6.00
CA ARG A 33 -25.44 -17.98 -5.54
C ARG A 33 -24.10 -18.67 -5.36
N THR A 34 -23.17 -18.48 -6.30
CA THR A 34 -21.79 -18.99 -6.20
C THR A 34 -21.07 -18.40 -4.98
N VAL A 35 -21.18 -17.09 -4.78
CA VAL A 35 -20.59 -16.41 -3.60
C VAL A 35 -21.23 -16.90 -2.30
N THR A 36 -22.53 -17.18 -2.30
CA THR A 36 -23.21 -17.75 -1.12
C THR A 36 -22.68 -19.15 -0.78
N ARG A 37 -22.43 -20.00 -1.78
CA ARG A 37 -21.81 -21.30 -1.55
C ARG A 37 -20.37 -21.19 -1.05
N TRP A 38 -19.62 -20.18 -1.51
CA TRP A 38 -18.30 -19.90 -0.95
C TRP A 38 -18.37 -19.58 0.54
N ASP A 39 -19.32 -18.72 0.95
CA ASP A 39 -19.57 -18.42 2.36
C ASP A 39 -20.05 -19.64 3.17
N GLU A 40 -20.61 -20.66 2.52
CA GLU A 40 -20.99 -21.94 3.14
C GLU A 40 -19.80 -22.92 3.25
N GLY A 41 -18.62 -22.54 2.75
CA GLY A 41 -17.38 -23.32 2.87
C GLY A 41 -16.83 -23.86 1.55
N GLN A 42 -17.50 -23.63 0.41
CA GLN A 42 -16.97 -24.02 -0.90
C GLN A 42 -15.68 -23.23 -1.22
N ILE A 43 -14.70 -23.89 -1.85
CA ILE A 43 -13.43 -23.27 -2.22
C ILE A 43 -13.66 -22.04 -3.10
N ILE A 44 -13.12 -20.89 -2.67
CA ILE A 44 -13.03 -19.68 -3.50
C ILE A 44 -11.80 -19.85 -4.42
N PRO A 45 -11.95 -19.66 -5.76
CA PRO A 45 -10.82 -19.66 -6.68
C PRO A 45 -9.73 -18.67 -6.26
N PRO A 46 -8.43 -19.02 -6.39
CA PRO A 46 -7.33 -18.17 -5.95
C PRO A 46 -7.34 -16.79 -6.64
N GLU A 47 -7.77 -16.71 -7.90
CA GLU A 47 -7.91 -15.47 -8.66
C GLU A 47 -8.99 -14.57 -8.02
N CYS A 48 -10.11 -15.17 -7.60
CA CYS A 48 -11.20 -14.45 -6.92
C CYS A 48 -10.75 -13.95 -5.54
N LYS A 49 -10.04 -14.78 -4.76
CA LYS A 49 -9.44 -14.34 -3.48
C LYS A 49 -8.44 -13.20 -3.67
N ARG A 50 -7.70 -13.21 -4.78
CA ARG A 50 -6.74 -12.16 -5.12
C ARG A 50 -7.46 -10.85 -5.47
N LEU A 51 -8.44 -10.91 -6.36
CA LEU A 51 -9.26 -9.74 -6.73
C LEU A 51 -9.91 -9.09 -5.51
N MET A 52 -10.46 -9.90 -4.59
CA MET A 52 -11.04 -9.40 -3.33
C MET A 52 -10.02 -8.65 -2.47
N ARG A 53 -8.76 -9.12 -2.41
CA ARG A 53 -7.68 -8.44 -1.68
C ARG A 53 -7.21 -7.16 -2.38
N MET A 54 -7.01 -7.21 -3.70
CA MET A 54 -6.58 -6.06 -4.50
C MET A 54 -7.59 -4.90 -4.43
N THR A 55 -8.89 -5.21 -4.54
CA THR A 55 -9.96 -4.19 -4.54
C THR A 55 -10.01 -3.38 -3.24
N LYS A 56 -9.50 -3.96 -2.14
CA LYS A 56 -9.43 -3.30 -0.83
C LYS A 56 -8.03 -2.79 -0.49
N GLY A 57 -7.14 -2.70 -1.48
CA GLY A 57 -5.77 -2.20 -1.30
C GLY A 57 -4.86 -3.12 -0.49
N ARG A 58 -5.26 -4.38 -0.24
CA ARG A 58 -4.47 -5.31 0.59
C ARG A 58 -3.29 -5.95 -0.15
N GLU A 59 -3.14 -5.71 -1.45
CA GLU A 59 -1.98 -6.09 -2.25
C GLU A 59 -1.41 -4.86 -2.97
N LEU A 60 -0.10 -4.61 -2.84
CA LEU A 60 0.60 -3.46 -3.44
C LEU A 60 1.40 -3.79 -4.69
N GLY A 61 1.70 -5.07 -4.93
CA GLY A 61 2.45 -5.54 -6.08
C GLY A 61 2.39 -7.05 -6.25
N VAL A 62 2.73 -7.53 -7.45
CA VAL A 62 2.73 -8.97 -7.79
C VAL A 62 4.09 -9.62 -7.53
N THR A 63 5.15 -8.81 -7.44
CA THR A 63 6.53 -9.28 -7.30
C THR A 63 6.92 -9.48 -5.84
N ASP A 64 7.96 -10.29 -5.62
CA ASP A 64 8.44 -10.62 -4.28
C ASP A 64 8.91 -9.39 -3.48
N ALA A 65 9.33 -8.33 -4.18
CA ALA A 65 9.71 -7.06 -3.56
C ALA A 65 8.58 -6.38 -2.77
N TRP A 66 7.31 -6.68 -3.09
CA TRP A 66 6.13 -6.14 -2.42
C TRP A 66 5.46 -7.15 -1.47
N GLN A 67 6.08 -8.30 -1.23
CA GLN A 67 5.56 -9.26 -0.26
C GLN A 67 5.47 -8.63 1.13
N GLN A 68 4.39 -8.94 1.84
CA GLN A 68 4.09 -8.47 3.19
C GLN A 68 3.82 -6.96 3.34
N PHE A 69 3.95 -6.16 2.28
CA PHE A 69 3.43 -4.81 2.27
C PHE A 69 1.89 -4.84 2.16
N LYS A 70 1.21 -4.00 2.94
CA LYS A 70 -0.26 -3.88 2.90
C LYS A 70 -0.68 -2.41 3.00
N ILE A 71 -1.78 -2.03 2.37
CA ILE A 71 -2.42 -0.75 2.69
C ILE A 71 -3.37 -0.95 3.87
N HIS A 72 -3.19 -0.15 4.91
CA HIS A 72 -4.05 -0.09 6.09
C HIS A 72 -4.68 1.31 6.18
N TYR A 73 -5.91 1.44 5.66
CA TYR A 73 -6.62 2.71 5.48
C TYR A 73 -5.78 3.74 4.69
N ASP A 74 -5.26 4.76 5.37
CA ASP A 74 -4.48 5.87 4.83
C ASP A 74 -2.95 5.67 4.95
N LYS A 75 -2.51 4.50 5.41
CA LYS A 75 -1.10 4.19 5.67
C LYS A 75 -0.63 2.92 4.95
N LEU A 76 0.67 2.86 4.69
CA LEU A 76 1.37 1.71 4.17
C LEU A 76 1.97 0.91 5.34
N GLU A 77 1.53 -0.33 5.54
CA GLU A 77 2.15 -1.30 6.44
C GLU A 77 3.37 -1.92 5.75
N LEU A 78 4.54 -1.73 6.34
CA LEU A 78 5.81 -2.35 5.93
C LEU A 78 5.87 -3.82 6.39
N PRO A 79 6.78 -4.65 5.84
CA PRO A 79 7.01 -6.02 6.31
C PRO A 79 7.36 -6.13 7.80
N THR A 80 7.89 -5.05 8.39
CA THR A 80 8.17 -4.94 9.83
C THR A 80 6.91 -4.73 10.68
N GLY A 81 5.74 -4.54 10.07
CA GLY A 81 4.49 -4.15 10.72
C GLY A 81 4.38 -2.64 11.00
N GLN A 82 5.39 -1.85 10.65
CA GLN A 82 5.36 -0.40 10.82
C GLN A 82 4.40 0.26 9.82
N LEU A 83 3.59 1.20 10.29
CA LEU A 83 2.69 1.99 9.45
C LEU A 83 3.35 3.31 9.05
N VAL A 84 3.40 3.58 7.75
CA VAL A 84 4.04 4.75 7.15
C VAL A 84 2.99 5.59 6.42
N SER A 85 2.95 6.90 6.71
CA SER A 85 2.06 7.84 6.02
C SER A 85 2.59 8.22 4.64
N ALA A 86 1.72 8.74 3.78
CA ALA A 86 2.13 9.27 2.47
C ALA A 86 3.26 10.31 2.57
N GLN A 87 3.21 11.21 3.57
CA GLN A 87 4.26 12.20 3.80
C GLN A 87 5.61 11.57 4.17
N GLN A 88 5.61 10.51 4.97
CA GLN A 88 6.84 9.80 5.34
C GLN A 88 7.45 9.08 4.14
N ILE A 89 6.62 8.55 3.22
CA ILE A 89 7.09 7.97 1.95
C ILE A 89 7.74 9.06 1.09
N LEU A 90 7.07 10.20 0.91
CA LEU A 90 7.60 11.34 0.14
C LEU A 90 8.92 11.84 0.73
N LEU A 91 9.01 11.96 2.05
CA LEU A 91 10.24 12.36 2.73
C LEU A 91 11.37 11.34 2.50
N GLY A 92 11.06 10.05 2.58
CA GLY A 92 12.03 8.98 2.29
C GLY A 92 12.59 9.07 0.86
N MET A 93 11.73 9.30 -0.13
CA MET A 93 12.17 9.51 -1.51
C MET A 93 13.04 10.77 -1.65
N ALA A 94 12.60 11.89 -1.08
CA ALA A 94 13.37 13.14 -1.11
C ALA A 94 14.75 12.98 -0.46
N LEU A 95 14.86 12.26 0.66
CA LEU A 95 16.15 12.00 1.31
C LEU A 95 17.08 11.13 0.46
N LEU A 96 16.53 10.14 -0.26
CA LEU A 96 17.30 9.32 -1.20
C LEU A 96 17.78 10.14 -2.41
N GLU A 97 16.95 11.07 -2.89
CA GLU A 97 17.32 12.02 -3.96
C GLU A 97 18.41 13.01 -3.50
N ILE A 98 18.32 13.51 -2.27
CA ILE A 98 19.30 14.42 -1.65
C ILE A 98 20.67 13.76 -1.49
N GLN A 99 20.71 12.44 -1.32
CA GLN A 99 21.96 11.68 -1.30
C GLN A 99 22.59 11.50 -2.69
N SER A 100 21.98 12.01 -3.77
CA SER A 100 22.63 11.99 -5.07
C SER A 100 23.91 12.84 -5.03
N GLU A 101 25.02 12.24 -5.45
CA GLU A 101 26.34 12.88 -5.48
C GLU A 101 26.32 14.21 -6.28
N LEU A 102 25.39 14.30 -7.23
CA LEU A 102 25.12 15.49 -8.03
C LEU A 102 24.57 16.64 -7.18
N GLU A 103 23.59 16.39 -6.30
CA GLU A 103 23.05 17.43 -5.42
C GLU A 103 24.08 17.86 -4.38
N ILE A 104 24.85 16.94 -3.80
CA ILE A 104 25.95 17.28 -2.88
C ILE A 104 26.97 18.20 -3.57
N LYS A 105 27.40 17.87 -4.79
CA LYS A 105 28.32 18.70 -5.58
C LYS A 105 27.72 20.07 -5.91
N THR A 106 26.44 20.11 -6.28
CA THR A 106 25.74 21.35 -6.65
C THR A 106 25.54 22.27 -5.44
N CYS A 107 25.04 21.74 -4.33
CA CYS A 107 24.88 22.47 -3.06
C CYS A 107 26.22 22.99 -2.53
N THR A 108 27.28 22.18 -2.61
CA THR A 108 28.63 22.62 -2.21
C THR A 108 29.10 23.80 -3.04
N ARG A 109 28.85 23.78 -4.37
CA ARG A 109 29.25 24.85 -5.27
C ARG A 109 28.42 26.12 -5.06
N LEU A 110 27.11 25.98 -4.88
CA LEU A 110 26.21 27.09 -4.54
C LEU A 110 26.62 27.75 -3.22
N LEU A 111 26.90 26.98 -2.17
CA LEU A 111 27.35 27.52 -0.89
C LEU A 111 28.67 28.29 -1.00
N LYS A 112 29.63 27.79 -1.80
CA LYS A 112 30.89 28.52 -2.07
C LYS A 112 30.63 29.87 -2.74
N ILE A 113 29.82 29.88 -3.80
CA ILE A 113 29.47 31.10 -4.53
C ILE A 113 28.76 32.09 -3.60
N SER A 114 27.74 31.63 -2.85
CA SER A 114 27.00 32.48 -1.91
C SER A 114 27.89 33.10 -0.83
N ARG A 115 28.88 32.35 -0.31
CA ARG A 115 29.85 32.88 0.66
C ARG A 115 30.75 33.94 0.04
N SER A 116 31.28 33.70 -1.17
CA SER A 116 32.10 34.70 -1.87
C SER A 116 31.31 35.97 -2.19
N LEU A 117 30.03 35.85 -2.59
CA LEU A 117 29.16 37.00 -2.81
C LEU A 117 28.90 37.78 -1.51
N ALA A 118 28.69 37.07 -0.39
CA ALA A 118 28.54 37.71 0.91
C ALA A 118 29.81 38.47 1.33
N GLU A 119 31.00 37.90 1.10
CA GLU A 119 32.28 38.56 1.36
C GLU A 119 32.51 39.80 0.49
N LEU A 120 32.10 39.76 -0.78
CA LEU A 120 32.17 40.92 -1.67
C LEU A 120 31.22 42.03 -1.19
N LYS A 121 30.04 41.66 -0.71
CA LYS A 121 29.06 42.61 -0.17
C LYS A 121 29.50 43.24 1.17
N THR A 122 30.31 42.56 1.98
CA THR A 122 30.80 43.11 3.26
C THR A 122 32.09 43.92 3.13
N LYS A 123 32.79 43.81 2.01
CA LYS A 123 34.04 44.56 1.73
C LYS A 123 33.84 45.80 0.85
N GLY A 124 32.66 46.00 0.28
CA GLY A 124 32.27 47.23 -0.45
C GLY A 124 31.40 48.12 0.42
#